data_AF-A0A6N8UEW2-F1
#
_entry.id   AF-A0A6N8UEW2-F1
#
_cell.length_a   1.000
_cell.length_b   1.000
_cell.length_c   1.000
_cell.angle_alpha   90.00
_cell.angle_beta   90.00
_cell.angle_gamma   90.00
#
_symmetry.space_group_name_H-M   'P 1'
#
loop_
_entity.id
_entity.type
_entity.pdbx_description
1 polymer ?
#
loop_
_entity_poly.entity_id
_entity_poly.type
_entity_poly.pdbx_seq_one_letter_code
_entity_poly.pdbx_strand_id
1 'polypeptide(L)' 'MTVEEFLKNESAINLKAIAFKMYPNNKSANTYLVNKLNQNDNRRFNKKDAEKALKALKDISFQISELELE' A
#
# COMPACT_ATOMS: atom_id res chain seq x y z
N MET A 1 -15.73 3.89 1.19
CA MET A 1 -14.58 3.02 0.94
C MET A 1 -13.45 3.40 1.88
N THR A 2 -12.94 2.45 2.65
CA THR A 2 -11.76 2.62 3.51
C THR A 2 -10.47 2.35 2.73
N VAL A 3 -9.31 2.73 3.28
CA VAL A 3 -8.01 2.42 2.67
C VAL A 3 -7.81 0.91 2.55
N GLU A 4 -8.25 0.14 3.55
CA GLU A 4 -8.15 -1.31 3.52
C GLU A 4 -9.01 -1.93 2.41
N GLU A 5 -10.27 -1.49 2.29
CA GLU A 5 -11.18 -1.93 1.21
C GLU A 5 -10.61 -1.59 -0.17
N PHE A 6 -10.06 -0.39 -0.33
CA PHE A 6 -9.46 0.04 -1.57
C PHE A 6 -8.27 -0.86 -1.97
N LEU A 7 -7.34 -1.11 -1.03
CA LEU A 7 -6.18 -1.98 -1.28
C LEU A 7 -6.58 -3.44 -1.57
N LYS A 8 -7.73 -3.90 -1.10
CA LYS A 8 -8.22 -5.26 -1.36
C LYS A 8 -8.91 -5.41 -2.71
N ASN A 9 -9.59 -4.37 -3.17
CA ASN A 9 -10.53 -4.47 -4.28
C ASN A 9 -10.02 -3.81 -5.57
N GLU A 10 -9.08 -2.87 -5.50
CA GLU A 10 -8.57 -2.17 -6.67
C GLU A 10 -7.44 -2.93 -7.35
N SER A 11 -7.75 -3.60 -8.47
CA SER A 11 -6.79 -4.42 -9.20
C SER A 11 -5.74 -3.61 -9.96
N ALA A 12 -6.03 -2.34 -10.27
CA ALA A 12 -5.08 -1.45 -10.94
C ALA A 12 -3.87 -1.09 -10.07
N ILE A 13 -3.95 -1.30 -8.75
CA ILE A 13 -2.90 -0.89 -7.82
C ILE A 13 -1.85 -1.98 -7.66
N ASN A 14 -0.60 -1.59 -7.87
CA ASN A 14 0.55 -2.42 -7.54
C ASN A 14 0.80 -2.42 -6.02
N LEU A 15 0.23 -3.39 -5.31
CA LEU A 15 0.41 -3.56 -3.86
C LEU A 15 1.88 -3.68 -3.44
N LYS A 16 2.74 -4.26 -4.28
CA LYS A 16 4.18 -4.39 -4.00
C LYS A 16 4.85 -3.01 -3.92
N ALA A 17 4.50 -2.09 -4.83
CA ALA A 17 5.02 -0.73 -4.81
C ALA A 17 4.58 0.05 -3.55
N ILE A 18 3.29 -0.09 -3.19
CA ILE A 18 2.75 0.50 -1.95
C ILE A 18 3.46 -0.04 -0.72
N ALA A 19 3.61 -1.36 -0.64
CA ALA A 19 4.24 -2.01 0.50
C ALA A 19 5.69 -1.55 0.71
N PHE A 20 6.48 -1.40 -0.36
CA PHE A 20 7.86 -0.90 -0.25
C PHE A 20 7.93 0.55 0.23
N LYS A 21 7.00 1.42 -0.19
CA LYS A 21 6.91 2.78 0.37
C LYS A 21 6.50 2.78 1.84
N MET A 22 5.59 1.88 2.25
CA MET A 22 5.15 1.77 3.65
C MET A 22 6.25 1.22 4.58
N TYR A 23 7.06 0.29 4.07
CA TYR A 23 8.05 -0.46 4.85
C TYR A 23 9.43 -0.50 4.13
N PRO A 24 10.14 0.64 4.02
CA PRO A 24 11.32 0.77 3.15
C PRO A 24 12.48 -0.17 3.51
N ASN A 25 12.61 -0.56 4.77
CA ASN A 25 13.68 -1.44 5.24
C ASN A 25 13.25 -2.93 5.31
N ASN A 26 12.06 -3.28 4.82
CA ASN A 26 11.53 -4.63 4.88
C ASN A 26 11.61 -5.31 3.50
N LYS A 27 12.54 -6.25 3.34
CA LYS A 27 12.69 -7.05 2.10
C LYS A 27 11.43 -7.84 1.74
N SER A 28 10.63 -8.19 2.75
CA SER A 28 9.37 -8.93 2.61
C SER A 28 8.14 -8.01 2.74
N ALA A 29 8.28 -6.71 2.44
CA ALA A 29 7.22 -5.72 2.61
C ALA A 29 5.90 -6.14 1.94
N ASN A 30 5.97 -6.65 0.71
CA ASN A 30 4.78 -7.09 -0.02
C ASN A 30 4.03 -8.20 0.73
N THR A 31 4.71 -9.28 1.08
CA THR A 31 4.13 -10.39 1.85
C THR A 31 3.61 -9.91 3.20
N TYR A 32 4.31 -8.98 3.85
CA TYR A 32 3.89 -8.42 5.13
C TYR A 32 2.57 -7.64 5.03
N LEU A 33 2.42 -6.80 4.00
CA LEU A 33 1.19 -6.06 3.75
C LEU A 33 0.04 -7.00 3.39
N VAL A 34 0.28 -7.96 2.49
CA VAL A 34 -0.72 -8.96 2.08
C VAL A 34 -1.21 -9.77 3.29
N ASN A 35 -0.30 -10.24 4.15
CA ASN A 35 -0.69 -10.97 5.37
C ASN A 35 -1.54 -10.10 6.31
N LYS A 36 -1.25 -8.81 6.44
CA LYS A 36 -2.07 -7.89 7.24
C LYS A 36 -3.47 -7.67 6.65
N LEU A 37 -3.58 -7.51 5.34
CA LEU A 37 -4.86 -7.35 4.65
C LEU A 37 -5.72 -8.62 4.78
N ASN A 38 -5.09 -9.80 4.67
CA ASN A 38 -5.78 -11.09 4.75
C ASN A 38 -5.95 -11.62 6.18
N GLN A 39 -5.50 -10.88 7.19
CA GLN A 39 -5.53 -11.28 8.61
C GLN A 39 -4.78 -12.59 8.91
N ASN A 40 -3.73 -12.89 8.14
CA ASN A 40 -2.87 -14.04 8.36
C ASN A 40 -1.97 -13.85 9.58
N ASP A 41 -1.56 -14.95 10.22
CA ASP A 41 -0.61 -14.95 11.36
C ASP A 41 -1.03 -14.05 12.54
N ASN A 42 -2.34 -13.87 12.76
CA ASN A 42 -2.91 -12.91 13.72
C ASN A 42 -2.50 -11.43 13.48
N ARG A 43 -2.00 -11.10 12.29
CA ARG A 43 -1.62 -9.74 11.91
C ARG A 43 -2.83 -9.02 11.34
N ARG A 44 -3.31 -7.98 12.01
CA ARG A 44 -4.40 -7.14 11.50
C ARG A 44 -3.86 -5.88 10.84
N PHE A 45 -4.49 -5.48 9.74
CA PHE A 45 -4.36 -4.14 9.18
C PHE A 45 -5.01 -3.16 10.16
N ASN A 46 -4.26 -2.16 10.62
CA ASN A 46 -4.72 -1.22 11.64
C ASN A 46 -4.67 0.23 11.15
N LYS A 47 -5.11 1.16 12.01
CA LYS A 47 -5.13 2.59 11.68
C LYS A 47 -3.76 3.15 11.24
N LYS A 48 -2.67 2.73 11.87
CA LYS A 48 -1.31 3.17 11.49
C LYS A 48 -0.91 2.61 10.13
N ASP A 49 -1.33 1.39 9.79
CA ASP A 49 -1.13 0.84 8.45
C ASP A 49 -1.94 1.62 7.42
N ALA A 50 -3.21 1.96 7.72
CA ALA A 50 -4.05 2.78 6.86
C ALA A 50 -3.45 4.17 6.58
N GLU A 51 -2.92 4.85 7.60
CA GLU A 51 -2.26 6.15 7.47
C GLU A 51 -1.02 6.07 6.56
N LYS A 52 -0.17 5.05 6.77
CA LYS A 52 1.02 4.83 5.93
C LYS A 52 0.65 4.48 4.49
N ALA A 53 -0.35 3.63 4.30
CA ALA A 53 -0.83 3.26 2.98
C ALA A 53 -1.41 4.47 2.23
N LEU A 54 -2.23 5.28 2.90
CA LEU A 54 -2.79 6.48 2.30
C LEU A 54 -1.70 7.47 1.88
N LYS A 55 -0.66 7.64 2.72
CA LYS A 55 0.49 8.47 2.36
C LYS A 55 1.20 7.92 1.12
N ALA A 56 1.52 6.62 1.10
CA ALA A 56 2.18 5.99 -0.03
C ALA A 56 1.37 6.11 -1.34
N LEU A 57 0.05 5.97 -1.27
CA LEU A 57 -0.86 6.16 -2.40
C LEU A 57 -0.81 7.59 -2.95
N LYS A 58 -0.90 8.59 -2.05
CA LYS A 58 -0.81 10.01 -2.44
C LYS A 58 0.54 10.34 -3.07
N ASP A 59 1.63 9.84 -2.48
CA ASP A 59 2.98 10.07 -3.00
C ASP A 59 3.13 9.49 -4.42
N ILE A 60 2.58 8.29 -4.68
CA ILE A 60 2.58 7.70 -6.03
C ILE A 60 1.71 8.51 -6.99
N SER A 61 0.51 8.90 -6.57
CA SER A 61 -0.39 9.71 -7.41
C SER A 61 0.26 11.04 -7.81
N PHE A 62 0.96 11.69 -6.88
CA PHE A 62 1.67 12.93 -7.15
C PHE A 62 2.79 12.72 -8.17
N GLN A 63 3.63 11.69 -7.97
CA GLN A 63 4.70 11.35 -8.91
C GLN A 63 4.19 11.05 -10.32
N ILE A 64 3.03 10.40 -10.45
CA ILE A 64 2.40 10.13 -11.75
C ILE A 64 1.89 11.43 -12.39
N SER A 65 1.38 12.39 -11.60
CA SER A 65 0.87 13.66 -12.13
C SER A 65 1.94 14.61 -12.67
N GLU A 66 3.21 14.38 -12.31
CA GLU A 66 4.35 15.16 -12.81
C GLU A 66 4.97 14.59 -14.10
N LEU A 67 4.42 13.51 -14.65
CA LEU A 67 4.94 12.91 -15.88
C LEU A 67 4.56 13.77 -17.10
N GLU A 68 5.56 14.06 -17.93
CA GLU A 68 5.40 14.74 -19.22
C GLU A 68 5.59 13.73 -20.37
N LEU A 69 4.99 14.00 -21.52
CA LEU A 69 5.22 13.25 -22.76
C LEU A 69 6.39 13.90 -23.52
N GLU A 70 7.31 13.08 -24.02
CA GLU A 70 8.39 13.52 -24.93
C GLU A 70 7.86 13.94 -26.31
#